data_AF-H0R2Z1-F1
#
_entry.id   AF-H0R2Z1-F1
#
_cell.length_a   1.000
_cell.length_b   1.000
_cell.length_c   1.000
_cell.angle_alpha   90.00
_cell.angle_beta   90.00
_cell.angle_gamma   90.00
#
_symmetry.space_group_name_H-M   'P 1'
#
loop_
_entity.id
_entity.type
_entity.pdbx_description
1 polymer ?
#
loop_
_entity_poly.entity_id
_entity_poly.type
_entity_poly.pdbx_seq_one_letter_code
_entity_poly.pdbx_strand_id
1 'polypeptide(L)'
;MTSYPSLAPHLKKSPTPSNVQASVELSRDAAREAVKRIGRAAAALRALSETEYPSPAQMIAAVASWTAAEREIHAAVVDVTAAAVLGGAAVTTTARGSHGVRPQTLSNWLSGTAARYRGVDLEKSDGEWRPVHVADLHELDAESQNPADTDARYTGNVGQETSAVAAGAQGQSAGAHGASVGDIDPAVVKAAVAEAIGGELA
;
A
#
# COMPACT_ATOMS: atom_id res chain seq x y z
N MET A 1 -11.94 -2.62 -32.35
CA MET A 1 -11.64 -3.39 -31.14
C MET A 1 -10.79 -2.53 -30.22
N THR A 2 -11.33 -2.09 -29.08
CA THR A 2 -10.58 -1.27 -28.12
C THR A 2 -9.64 -2.20 -27.35
N SER A 3 -8.34 -2.17 -27.66
CA SER A 3 -7.32 -2.89 -26.89
C SER A 3 -7.18 -2.19 -25.54
N TYR A 4 -7.53 -2.88 -24.45
CA TYR A 4 -7.37 -2.33 -23.11
C TYR A 4 -5.91 -2.49 -22.66
N PRO A 5 -5.32 -1.46 -22.02
CA PRO A 5 -3.97 -1.58 -21.52
C PRO A 5 -3.85 -2.72 -20.50
N SER A 6 -2.75 -3.45 -20.56
CA SER A 6 -2.38 -4.45 -19.57
C SER A 6 -2.26 -3.80 -18.19
N LEU A 7 -2.60 -4.54 -17.13
CA LEU A 7 -2.22 -4.18 -15.77
C LEU A 7 -0.72 -3.92 -15.68
N ALA A 8 -0.32 -2.87 -14.95
CA ALA A 8 1.08 -2.53 -14.79
C ALA A 8 1.88 -3.72 -14.18
N PRO A 9 3.09 -4.01 -14.68
CA PRO A 9 3.81 -5.25 -14.32
C PRO A 9 4.23 -5.31 -12.85
N HIS A 10 4.56 -4.17 -12.22
CA HIS A 10 4.93 -4.12 -10.80
C HIS A 10 3.78 -4.57 -9.88
N LEU A 11 2.53 -4.32 -10.26
CA LEU A 11 1.34 -4.74 -9.49
C LEU A 11 1.14 -6.26 -9.48
N LYS A 12 1.83 -7.00 -10.36
CA LYS A 12 1.81 -8.46 -10.43
C LYS A 12 2.93 -9.10 -9.59
N LYS A 13 3.90 -8.34 -9.11
CA LYS A 13 5.02 -8.84 -8.32
C LYS A 13 4.56 -9.25 -6.92
N SER A 14 5.27 -10.18 -6.28
CA SER A 14 5.10 -10.42 -4.84
C SER A 14 5.61 -9.22 -4.05
N PRO A 15 4.95 -8.83 -2.94
CA PRO A 15 5.49 -7.79 -2.06
C PRO A 15 6.78 -8.27 -1.41
N THR A 16 7.75 -7.37 -1.23
CA THR A 16 8.93 -7.63 -0.40
C THR A 16 8.58 -7.48 1.09
N PRO A 17 9.41 -7.97 2.03
CA PRO A 17 9.20 -7.74 3.46
C PRO A 17 9.11 -6.24 3.82
N SER A 18 9.94 -5.40 3.19
CA SER A 18 9.91 -3.95 3.36
C SER A 18 8.62 -3.32 2.83
N ASN A 19 8.03 -3.85 1.75
CA ASN A 19 6.70 -3.43 1.27
C ASN A 19 5.60 -3.73 2.29
N VAL A 20 5.63 -4.91 2.91
CA VAL A 20 4.65 -5.31 3.93
C VAL A 20 4.76 -4.38 5.14
N GLN A 21 5.96 -4.10 5.62
CA GLN A 21 6.19 -3.17 6.72
C GLN A 21 5.70 -1.75 6.39
N ALA A 22 6.10 -1.21 5.23
CA ALA A 22 5.68 0.11 4.77
C ALA A 22 4.15 0.21 4.64
N SER A 23 3.49 -0.87 4.20
CA SER A 23 2.03 -0.88 4.02
C SER A 23 1.27 -0.61 5.33
N VAL A 24 1.76 -1.09 6.47
CA VAL A 24 1.11 -0.92 7.77
C VAL A 24 1.15 0.53 8.21
N GLU A 25 2.29 1.20 8.03
CA GLU A 25 2.44 2.61 8.39
C GLU A 25 1.66 3.50 7.42
N LEU A 26 1.89 3.33 6.11
CA LEU A 26 1.26 4.14 5.07
C LEU A 26 -0.27 4.00 5.08
N SER A 27 -0.80 2.80 5.35
CA SER A 27 -2.26 2.62 5.43
C SER A 27 -2.89 3.35 6.60
N ARG A 28 -2.22 3.40 7.76
CA ARG A 28 -2.72 4.14 8.94
C ARG A 28 -2.73 5.63 8.70
N ASP A 29 -1.64 6.17 8.15
CA ASP A 29 -1.53 7.61 7.89
C ASP A 29 -2.49 8.05 6.79
N ALA A 30 -2.60 7.27 5.70
CA ALA A 30 -3.58 7.51 4.64
C ALA A 30 -5.02 7.41 5.16
N ALA A 31 -5.33 6.45 6.02
CA ALA A 31 -6.67 6.30 6.60
C ALA A 31 -7.03 7.49 7.51
N ARG A 32 -6.10 7.95 8.34
CA ARG A 32 -6.28 9.15 9.16
C ARG A 32 -6.54 10.38 8.31
N GLU A 33 -5.76 10.57 7.24
CA GLU A 33 -5.95 11.69 6.34
C GLU A 33 -7.29 11.62 5.59
N ALA A 34 -7.70 10.43 5.14
CA ALA A 34 -9.01 10.21 4.53
C ALA A 34 -10.15 10.59 5.49
N VAL A 35 -10.08 10.12 6.73
CA VAL A 35 -11.08 10.42 7.76
C VAL A 35 -11.12 11.92 8.07
N LYS A 36 -9.97 12.60 8.18
CA LYS A 36 -9.91 14.07 8.33
C LYS A 36 -10.55 14.81 7.17
N ARG A 37 -10.29 14.40 5.92
CA ARG A 37 -10.90 15.03 4.73
C ARG A 37 -12.40 14.81 4.69
N ILE A 38 -12.86 13.60 4.98
CA ILE A 38 -14.30 13.29 5.08
C ILE A 38 -14.95 14.13 6.18
N GLY A 39 -14.35 14.22 7.36
CA GLY A 39 -14.86 15.01 8.48
C GLY A 39 -15.02 16.49 8.11
N ARG A 40 -13.98 17.10 7.53
CA ARG A 40 -14.03 18.49 7.04
C ARG A 40 -15.11 18.70 5.97
N ALA A 41 -15.21 17.79 5.00
CA ALA A 41 -16.22 17.88 3.96
C ALA A 41 -17.66 17.68 4.49
N ALA A 42 -17.83 16.82 5.50
CA ALA A 42 -19.11 16.53 6.11
C ALA A 42 -19.62 17.66 7.02
N ALA A 43 -18.76 18.60 7.43
CA ALA A 43 -19.11 19.67 8.37
C ALA A 43 -20.31 20.51 7.90
N ALA A 44 -20.36 20.89 6.62
CA ALA A 44 -21.48 21.67 6.08
C ALA A 44 -22.79 20.87 6.03
N LEU A 45 -22.73 19.59 5.69
CA LEU A 45 -23.88 18.68 5.70
C LEU A 45 -24.37 18.42 7.13
N ARG A 46 -23.45 18.33 8.09
CA ARG A 46 -23.78 18.20 9.51
C ARG A 46 -24.49 19.45 10.02
N ALA A 47 -23.95 20.64 9.76
CA ALA A 47 -24.58 21.90 10.14
C ALA A 47 -25.99 22.03 9.52
N LEU A 48 -26.16 21.58 8.27
CA LEU A 48 -27.47 21.52 7.63
C LEU A 48 -28.44 20.58 8.37
N SER A 49 -27.97 19.40 8.80
CA SER A 49 -28.79 18.42 9.52
C SER A 49 -29.25 18.87 10.91
N GLU A 50 -28.51 19.79 11.52
CA GLU A 50 -28.81 20.37 12.84
C GLU A 50 -29.69 21.63 12.72
N THR A 51 -29.96 22.11 11.50
CA THR A 51 -30.82 23.28 11.24
C THR A 51 -32.28 22.86 11.09
N GLU A 52 -33.19 23.40 11.91
CA GLU A 52 -34.62 23.03 11.90
C GLU A 52 -35.34 23.41 10.59
N TYR A 53 -35.02 24.58 10.03
CA TYR A 53 -35.61 25.09 8.78
C TYR A 53 -34.52 25.61 7.83
N PRO A 54 -33.79 24.71 7.15
CA PRO A 54 -32.72 25.13 6.25
C PRO A 54 -33.30 25.80 5.01
N SER A 55 -32.74 26.95 4.66
CA SER A 55 -33.08 27.62 3.40
C SER A 55 -32.54 26.84 2.19
N PRO A 56 -33.16 27.00 1.00
CA PRO A 56 -32.64 26.41 -0.24
C PRO A 56 -31.17 26.77 -0.52
N ALA A 57 -30.74 28.00 -0.20
CA ALA A 57 -29.36 28.42 -0.36
C ALA A 57 -28.40 27.63 0.54
N GLN A 58 -28.78 27.36 1.79
CA GLN A 58 -27.99 26.55 2.71
C GLN A 58 -27.89 25.09 2.25
N MET A 59 -28.98 24.52 1.74
CA MET A 59 -28.98 23.16 1.17
C MET A 59 -28.00 23.04 -0.01
N ILE A 60 -28.05 23.99 -0.96
CA ILE A 60 -27.16 24.00 -2.14
C ILE A 60 -25.69 24.21 -1.71
N ALA A 61 -25.42 25.12 -0.78
CA ALA A 61 -24.08 25.40 -0.30
C ALA A 61 -23.43 24.18 0.38
N ALA A 62 -24.20 23.43 1.17
CA ALA A 62 -23.71 22.23 1.83
C ALA A 62 -23.36 21.12 0.82
N VAL A 63 -24.22 20.88 -0.18
CA VAL A 63 -23.95 19.93 -1.26
C VAL A 63 -22.74 20.36 -2.09
N ALA A 64 -22.65 21.64 -2.44
CA ALA A 64 -21.51 22.16 -3.19
C ALA A 64 -20.18 21.98 -2.45
N SER A 65 -20.18 22.17 -1.13
CA SER A 65 -19.00 21.97 -0.28
C SER A 65 -18.55 20.50 -0.27
N TRP A 66 -19.50 19.56 -0.18
CA TRP A 66 -19.21 18.13 -0.28
C TRP A 66 -18.66 17.75 -1.66
N THR A 67 -19.32 18.18 -2.74
CA THR A 67 -18.91 17.89 -4.12
C THR A 67 -17.53 18.47 -4.44
N ALA A 68 -17.20 19.65 -3.91
CA ALA A 68 -15.87 20.24 -4.08
C ALA A 68 -14.76 19.38 -3.44
N ALA A 69 -15.05 18.72 -2.32
CA ALA A 69 -14.10 17.88 -1.59
C ALA A 69 -14.02 16.43 -2.11
N GLU A 70 -14.98 15.98 -2.93
CA GLU A 70 -15.11 14.58 -3.37
C GLU A 70 -13.82 14.04 -4.02
N ARG A 71 -13.15 14.86 -4.84
CA ARG A 71 -11.90 14.49 -5.49
C ARG A 71 -10.78 14.20 -4.48
N GLU A 72 -10.66 15.02 -3.44
CA GLU A 72 -9.62 14.90 -2.43
C GLU A 72 -9.87 13.74 -1.47
N ILE A 73 -11.14 13.48 -1.15
CA ILE A 73 -11.58 12.29 -0.40
C ILE A 73 -11.24 11.04 -1.20
N HIS A 74 -11.61 11.01 -2.48
CA HIS A 74 -11.32 9.88 -3.36
C HIS A 74 -9.81 9.63 -3.45
N ALA A 75 -8.99 10.69 -3.60
CA ALA A 75 -7.53 10.56 -3.60
C ALA A 75 -7.00 9.90 -2.31
N ALA A 76 -7.49 10.33 -1.14
CA ALA A 76 -7.07 9.74 0.13
C ALA A 76 -7.49 8.27 0.27
N VAL A 77 -8.69 7.90 -0.20
CA VAL A 77 -9.15 6.50 -0.23
C VAL A 77 -8.31 5.65 -1.18
N VAL A 78 -7.88 6.23 -2.31
CA VAL A 78 -6.94 5.57 -3.23
C VAL A 78 -5.59 5.36 -2.57
N ASP A 79 -5.09 6.29 -1.75
CA ASP A 79 -3.83 6.12 -1.01
C ASP A 79 -3.90 4.98 0.02
N VAL A 80 -5.03 4.83 0.72
CA VAL A 80 -5.29 3.66 1.59
C VAL A 80 -5.24 2.37 0.79
N THR A 81 -5.89 2.37 -0.38
CA THR A 81 -5.90 1.21 -1.29
C THR A 81 -4.50 0.91 -1.80
N ALA A 82 -3.71 1.95 -2.10
CA ALA A 82 -2.34 1.81 -2.56
C ALA A 82 -1.44 1.14 -1.52
N ALA A 83 -1.57 1.53 -0.26
CA ALA A 83 -0.86 0.88 0.84
C ALA A 83 -1.24 -0.61 0.94
N ALA A 84 -2.52 -0.96 0.86
CA ALA A 84 -2.95 -2.36 0.88
C ALA A 84 -2.40 -3.17 -0.31
N VAL A 85 -2.40 -2.59 -1.52
CA VAL A 85 -1.84 -3.23 -2.72
C VAL A 85 -0.33 -3.39 -2.61
N LEU A 86 0.38 -2.41 -2.04
CA LEU A 86 1.81 -2.51 -1.73
C LEU A 86 2.08 -3.68 -0.78
N GLY A 87 1.26 -3.85 0.26
CA GLY A 87 1.35 -4.95 1.23
C GLY A 87 0.95 -6.33 0.69
N GLY A 88 0.45 -6.41 -0.55
CA GLY A 88 0.20 -7.68 -1.23
C GLY A 88 -1.24 -7.89 -1.72
N ALA A 89 -2.18 -6.98 -1.43
CA ALA A 89 -3.56 -7.12 -1.91
C ALA A 89 -3.60 -7.24 -3.45
N ALA A 90 -4.44 -8.14 -3.96
CA ALA A 90 -4.58 -8.35 -5.39
C ALA A 90 -5.43 -7.24 -6.02
N VAL A 91 -4.86 -6.48 -6.96
CA VAL A 91 -5.54 -5.36 -7.63
C VAL A 91 -6.84 -5.78 -8.30
N THR A 92 -6.93 -7.01 -8.80
CA THR A 92 -8.15 -7.56 -9.42
C THR A 92 -9.30 -7.69 -8.43
N THR A 93 -9.02 -8.26 -7.26
CA THR A 93 -10.00 -8.45 -6.17
C THR A 93 -10.38 -7.11 -5.57
N THR A 94 -9.41 -6.24 -5.29
CA THR A 94 -9.63 -4.92 -4.72
C THR A 94 -10.44 -4.01 -5.64
N ALA A 95 -10.15 -4.01 -6.95
CA ALA A 95 -10.89 -3.21 -7.93
C ALA A 95 -12.37 -3.59 -7.98
N ARG A 96 -12.67 -4.89 -8.02
CA ARG A 96 -14.05 -5.37 -8.12
C ARG A 96 -14.80 -5.31 -6.80
N GLY A 97 -14.15 -5.68 -5.70
CA GLY A 97 -14.78 -5.81 -4.39
C GLY A 97 -15.01 -4.48 -3.69
N SER A 98 -14.02 -3.59 -3.69
CA SER A 98 -14.08 -2.35 -2.90
C SER A 98 -14.47 -1.13 -3.73
N HIS A 99 -14.10 -1.10 -5.01
CA HIS A 99 -14.27 0.08 -5.87
C HIS A 99 -15.31 -0.10 -6.97
N GLY A 100 -15.76 -1.34 -7.24
CA GLY A 100 -16.70 -1.64 -8.33
C GLY A 100 -16.17 -1.30 -9.73
N VAL A 101 -14.86 -1.15 -9.90
CA VAL A 101 -14.22 -0.76 -11.17
C VAL A 101 -13.48 -1.91 -11.84
N ARG A 102 -13.08 -1.68 -13.10
CA ARG A 102 -12.18 -2.60 -13.80
C ARG A 102 -10.77 -2.53 -13.20
N PRO A 103 -10.00 -3.63 -13.16
CA PRO A 103 -8.64 -3.63 -12.64
C PRO A 103 -7.71 -2.61 -13.30
N GLN A 104 -7.91 -2.32 -14.59
CA GLN A 104 -7.15 -1.32 -15.33
C GLN A 104 -7.43 0.10 -14.81
N THR A 105 -8.68 0.39 -14.46
CA THR A 105 -9.07 1.69 -13.89
C THR A 105 -8.38 1.90 -12.54
N LEU A 106 -8.43 0.90 -11.66
CA LEU A 106 -7.72 0.98 -10.38
C LEU A 106 -6.20 1.10 -10.59
N SER A 107 -5.63 0.34 -11.52
CA SER A 107 -4.20 0.45 -11.87
C SER A 107 -3.79 1.86 -12.27
N ASN A 108 -4.65 2.58 -12.99
CA ASN A 108 -4.37 3.96 -13.39
C ASN A 108 -4.39 4.90 -12.17
N TRP A 109 -5.38 4.75 -11.28
CA TRP A 109 -5.44 5.52 -10.03
C TRP A 109 -4.21 5.29 -9.15
N LEU A 110 -3.67 4.07 -9.14
CA LEU A 110 -2.50 3.70 -8.33
C LEU A 110 -1.15 4.17 -8.91
N SER A 111 -1.10 4.63 -10.16
CA SER A 111 0.17 4.93 -10.85
C SER A 111 1.05 5.99 -10.18
N GLY A 112 0.46 6.94 -9.46
CA GLY A 112 1.15 7.99 -8.72
C GLY A 112 1.38 7.69 -7.23
N THR A 113 1.07 6.48 -6.77
CA THR A 113 1.01 6.14 -5.34
C THR A 113 2.11 5.16 -4.92
N ALA A 114 2.19 4.85 -3.63
CA ALA A 114 3.16 3.90 -3.08
C ALA A 114 3.06 2.49 -3.71
N ALA A 115 1.89 2.09 -4.24
CA ALA A 115 1.70 0.80 -4.91
C ALA A 115 2.63 0.59 -6.11
N ARG A 116 3.18 1.67 -6.69
CA ARG A 116 4.15 1.61 -7.80
C ARG A 116 5.44 0.89 -7.43
N TYR A 117 5.77 0.85 -6.14
CA TYR A 117 7.00 0.26 -5.61
C TYR A 117 6.84 -1.21 -5.19
N ARG A 118 5.69 -1.83 -5.47
CA ARG A 118 5.49 -3.24 -5.16
C ARG A 118 6.56 -4.11 -5.84
N GLY A 119 7.19 -4.96 -5.03
CA GLY A 119 8.29 -5.83 -5.46
C GLY A 119 9.61 -5.09 -5.66
N VAL A 120 9.77 -3.91 -5.06
CA VAL A 120 11.03 -3.16 -4.92
C VAL A 120 11.26 -2.96 -3.44
N ASP A 121 12.48 -3.19 -2.96
CA ASP A 121 12.79 -2.95 -1.56
C ASP A 121 12.72 -1.47 -1.21
N LEU A 122 12.16 -1.20 -0.03
CA LEU A 122 11.99 0.13 0.51
C LEU A 122 12.85 0.29 1.76
N GLU A 123 13.45 1.46 1.89
CA GLU A 123 14.07 1.93 3.12
C GLU A 123 13.29 3.11 3.67
N LYS A 124 13.36 3.32 4.98
CA LYS A 124 12.77 4.48 5.64
C LYS A 124 13.85 5.51 5.88
N SER A 125 13.80 6.62 5.15
CA SER A 125 14.74 7.74 5.23
C SER A 125 13.98 9.03 5.51
N ASP A 126 14.42 9.79 6.51
CA ASP A 126 13.73 11.02 6.99
C ASP A 126 12.23 10.82 7.30
N GLY A 127 11.84 9.62 7.73
CA GLY A 127 10.44 9.27 8.00
C GLY A 127 9.60 8.90 6.77
N GLU A 128 10.16 9.00 5.57
CA GLU A 128 9.51 8.61 4.32
C GLU A 128 10.02 7.26 3.81
N TRP A 129 9.12 6.46 3.24
CA TRP A 129 9.49 5.21 2.58
C TRP A 129 9.96 5.47 1.15
N ARG A 130 11.20 5.11 0.83
CA ARG A 130 11.85 5.34 -0.47
C ARG A 130 12.42 4.04 -1.04
N PRO A 131 12.41 3.87 -2.38
CA PRO A 131 13.02 2.69 -2.99
C PRO A 131 14.53 2.69 -2.78
N VAL A 132 15.08 1.55 -2.38
CA VAL A 132 16.53 1.33 -2.33
C VAL A 132 17.04 1.32 -3.77
N HIS A 133 18.00 2.19 -4.12
CA HIS A 133 18.60 2.15 -5.44
C HIS A 133 19.67 1.05 -5.46
N VAL A 134 19.70 0.25 -6.53
CA VAL A 134 20.65 -0.87 -6.67
C VAL A 134 22.12 -0.41 -6.62
N ALA A 135 22.40 0.87 -6.89
CA ALA A 135 23.72 1.46 -6.71
C ALA A 135 24.19 1.44 -5.24
N ASP A 136 23.27 1.56 -4.29
CA ASP A 136 23.56 1.63 -2.84
C ASP A 136 23.81 0.24 -2.24
N LEU A 137 23.36 -0.83 -2.92
CA LEU A 137 23.60 -2.22 -2.52
C LEU A 137 25.03 -2.70 -2.84
N HIS A 138 25.71 -2.08 -3.81
CA HIS A 138 27.08 -2.45 -4.18
C HIS A 138 28.15 -1.95 -3.20
N GLU A 139 27.79 -1.06 -2.26
CA GLU A 139 28.73 -0.53 -1.28
C GLU A 139 28.89 -1.44 -0.05
N LEU A 140 27.89 -2.29 0.25
CA LEU A 140 27.92 -3.20 1.41
C LEU A 140 28.70 -4.51 1.18
N ASP A 141 28.81 -4.97 -0.08
CA ASP A 141 29.58 -6.18 -0.40
C ASP A 141 31.09 -5.93 -0.53
N ALA A 142 31.52 -4.67 -0.65
CA ALA A 142 32.93 -4.32 -0.82
C ALA A 142 33.74 -4.34 0.49
N GLU A 143 33.11 -4.20 1.65
CA GLU A 143 33.81 -4.15 2.95
C GLU A 143 34.07 -5.51 3.61
N SER A 144 33.65 -6.63 2.99
CA SER A 144 33.88 -7.97 3.56
C SER A 144 35.09 -8.72 2.98
N GLN A 145 35.88 -8.12 2.08
CA GLN A 145 37.15 -8.70 1.62
C GLN A 145 38.33 -8.31 2.52
N ASN A 146 38.36 -8.89 3.72
CA ASN A 146 39.60 -9.02 4.49
C ASN A 146 40.44 -10.17 3.89
N PRO A 147 41.64 -9.93 3.34
CA PRO A 147 42.51 -11.02 2.92
C PRO A 147 43.13 -11.65 4.17
N ALA A 148 42.55 -12.75 4.64
CA ALA A 148 43.24 -13.61 5.59
C ALA A 148 44.41 -14.28 4.88
N ASP A 149 45.55 -14.07 5.50
CA ASP A 149 46.92 -14.38 5.15
C ASP A 149 47.20 -15.75 4.51
N THR A 150 48.27 -15.74 3.73
CA THR A 150 48.83 -16.84 2.96
C THR A 150 49.71 -17.69 3.87
N ASP A 151 49.28 -18.89 4.27
CA ASP A 151 50.16 -20.06 4.46
C ASP A 151 49.42 -21.24 5.13
N ALA A 152 49.12 -22.28 4.34
CA ALA A 152 49.14 -23.67 4.84
C ALA A 152 49.21 -24.65 3.65
N ARG A 153 50.37 -25.28 3.53
CA ARG A 153 50.72 -26.26 2.52
C ARG A 153 49.98 -27.59 2.74
N TYR A 154 49.34 -28.06 1.66
CA TYR A 154 49.28 -29.42 1.12
C TYR A 154 49.50 -30.65 2.04
N THR A 155 48.44 -31.46 2.20
CA THR A 155 48.35 -32.95 2.05
C THR A 155 46.85 -33.27 2.11
N GLY A 156 46.14 -34.00 1.25
CA GLY A 156 46.49 -35.10 0.36
C GLY A 156 45.59 -36.30 0.75
N ASN A 157 44.41 -36.45 0.12
CA ASN A 157 43.86 -37.75 -0.34
C ASN A 157 42.42 -37.67 -0.89
N VAL A 158 42.30 -38.05 -2.16
CA VAL A 158 41.34 -38.95 -2.82
C VAL A 158 39.85 -38.95 -2.43
N GLY A 159 39.02 -38.63 -3.43
CA GLY A 159 37.81 -39.41 -3.74
C GLY A 159 36.47 -38.73 -3.45
N GLN A 160 35.83 -38.14 -4.47
CA GLN A 160 34.50 -38.58 -4.93
C GLN A 160 34.01 -37.76 -6.12
N GLU A 161 33.21 -38.44 -6.92
CA GLU A 161 32.85 -38.16 -8.30
C GLU A 161 31.88 -36.99 -8.48
N THR A 162 32.04 -36.34 -9.62
CA THR A 162 31.17 -35.36 -10.23
C THR A 162 29.77 -35.91 -10.53
N SER A 163 28.71 -35.23 -10.05
CA SER A 163 27.50 -34.84 -10.81
C SER A 163 26.37 -34.44 -9.85
N ALA A 164 26.29 -33.15 -9.50
CA ALA A 164 25.09 -32.61 -8.88
C ALA A 164 24.05 -32.30 -9.98
N VAL A 165 23.16 -33.25 -10.24
CA VAL A 165 21.92 -33.03 -10.96
C VAL A 165 20.98 -32.25 -10.04
N ALA A 166 20.78 -30.96 -10.31
CA ALA A 166 19.75 -30.16 -9.68
C ALA A 166 18.38 -30.58 -10.26
N ALA A 167 17.78 -31.62 -9.65
CA ALA A 167 16.41 -32.02 -9.89
C ALA A 167 15.45 -30.97 -9.32
N GLY A 168 14.41 -30.65 -10.09
CA GLY A 168 13.46 -29.57 -9.81
C GLY A 168 12.70 -29.71 -8.50
N ALA A 169 12.62 -28.61 -7.76
CA ALA A 169 11.63 -28.42 -6.72
C ALA A 169 10.34 -27.86 -7.35
N GLN A 170 9.48 -28.76 -7.85
CA GLN A 170 8.07 -28.45 -8.04
C GLN A 170 7.35 -28.57 -6.69
N GLY A 171 6.77 -27.45 -6.28
CA GLY A 171 5.36 -27.40 -5.89
C GLY A 171 4.99 -28.00 -4.55
N GLN A 172 4.92 -27.14 -3.53
CA GLN A 172 3.73 -27.06 -2.69
C GLN A 172 3.38 -25.58 -2.50
N SER A 173 2.54 -25.07 -3.41
CA SER A 173 1.74 -23.87 -3.14
C SER A 173 0.84 -24.19 -1.96
N ALA A 174 1.27 -23.80 -0.76
CA ALA A 174 0.37 -23.66 0.37
C ALA A 174 -0.64 -22.57 -0.02
N GLY A 175 -1.86 -23.00 -0.34
CA GLY A 175 -3.00 -22.11 -0.49
C GLY A 175 -3.16 -21.34 0.81
N ALA A 176 -2.87 -20.04 0.76
CA ALA A 176 -3.31 -19.10 1.78
C ALA A 176 -4.84 -19.02 1.68
N HIS A 177 -5.50 -19.94 2.38
CA HIS A 177 -6.89 -19.78 2.76
C HIS A 177 -7.04 -18.44 3.47
N GLY A 178 -8.07 -17.70 3.05
CA GLY A 178 -8.23 -16.28 3.30
C GLY A 178 -7.98 -15.88 4.74
N ALA A 179 -7.02 -14.96 4.93
CA ALA A 179 -7.19 -13.98 5.97
C ALA A 179 -8.48 -13.24 5.64
N SER A 180 -9.51 -13.42 6.49
CA SER A 180 -10.64 -12.51 6.49
C SER A 180 -10.06 -11.09 6.50
N VAL A 181 -10.66 -10.21 5.71
CA VAL A 181 -10.56 -8.78 5.95
C VAL A 181 -10.87 -8.63 7.43
N GLY A 182 -9.84 -8.34 8.23
CA GLY A 182 -9.95 -8.38 9.68
C GLY A 182 -11.16 -7.56 10.09
N ASP A 183 -11.96 -8.11 11.01
CA ASP A 183 -13.04 -7.38 11.66
C ASP A 183 -12.43 -6.09 12.23
N ILE A 184 -12.56 -5.00 11.48
CA ILE A 184 -12.22 -3.68 11.98
C ILE A 184 -13.28 -3.42 13.04
N ASP A 185 -12.84 -3.36 14.30
CA ASP A 185 -13.74 -3.08 15.41
C ASP A 185 -14.54 -1.79 15.09
N PRO A 186 -15.88 -1.85 15.01
CA PRO A 186 -16.70 -0.69 14.72
C PRO A 186 -16.51 0.44 15.74
N ALA A 187 -16.03 0.13 16.96
CA ALA A 187 -15.66 1.14 17.95
C ALA A 187 -14.45 1.97 17.50
N VAL A 188 -13.46 1.37 16.82
CA VAL A 188 -12.28 2.08 16.28
C VAL A 188 -12.67 3.02 15.15
N VAL A 189 -13.57 2.57 14.26
CA VAL A 189 -14.14 3.42 13.20
C VAL A 189 -14.92 4.58 13.82
N LYS A 190 -15.77 4.31 14.81
CA LYS A 190 -16.59 5.33 15.47
C LYS A 190 -15.74 6.37 16.21
N ALA A 191 -14.66 5.96 16.88
CA ALA A 191 -13.75 6.87 17.56
C ALA A 191 -13.02 7.79 16.56
N ALA A 192 -12.49 7.23 15.46
CA ALA A 192 -11.81 8.00 14.43
C ALA A 192 -12.75 9.02 13.74
N VAL A 193 -14.00 8.61 13.49
CA VAL A 193 -15.05 9.47 12.94
C VAL A 193 -15.42 10.58 13.93
N ALA A 194 -15.58 10.28 15.21
CA ALA A 194 -15.91 11.27 16.23
C ALA A 194 -14.80 12.33 16.41
N GLU A 195 -13.53 11.91 16.38
CA GLU A 195 -12.37 12.81 16.44
C GLU A 195 -12.34 13.77 15.23
N ALA A 196 -12.55 13.25 14.01
CA ALA A 196 -12.51 14.06 12.81
C ALA A 196 -13.70 15.00 12.61
N ILE A 197 -14.86 14.72 13.22
CA ILE A 197 -16.05 15.57 13.16
C ILE A 197 -16.14 16.48 14.41
N GLY A 198 -15.37 16.22 15.47
CA GLY A 198 -15.41 16.95 16.75
C GLY A 198 -14.16 17.77 17.10
N GLY A 199 -13.08 17.68 16.32
CA GLY A 199 -11.74 18.16 16.72
C GLY A 199 -11.39 19.63 16.46
N GLU A 200 -12.29 20.48 15.92
CA GLU A 200 -11.95 21.88 15.57
C GLU A 200 -12.88 22.94 16.19
N LEU A 201 -13.49 22.64 17.34
CA LEU A 201 -14.18 23.64 18.18
C LEU A 201 -13.89 23.40 19.67
N ALA A 202 -12.63 23.65 20.08
CA ALA A 202 -12.25 23.94 21.46
C ALA A 202 -11.20 25.05 21.48
#